data_AF-A0A9Y2K2U8-F1
#
_entry.id   AF-A0A9Y2K2U8-F1
#
_cell.length_a   1.000
_cell.length_b   1.000
_cell.length_c   1.000
_cell.angle_alpha   90.00
_cell.angle_beta   90.00
_cell.angle_gamma   90.00
#
_symmetry.space_group_name_H-M   'P 1'
#
loop_
_entity.id
_entity.type
_entity.pdbx_description
1 polymer ?
#
loop_
_entity_poly.entity_id
_entity_poly.type
_entity_poly.pdbx_seq_one_letter_code
_entity_poly.pdbx_strand_id
1 'polypeptide(L)'
;MCATQQDACVDAVFGYAFGHIADYTTANPLTTPRWQARPAENELGARPPKAPVFPFHGSLDEIIPLSQAQTLRREYCAAGVDVTWGTYVGEHVATPAFSAGDIVNYLGDRFAGKPARSSC
;
A
#
# COMPACT_ATOMS: atom_id res chain seq x y z
N MET A 1 -19.54 -20.84 -6.28
CA MET A 1 -18.98 -20.93 -4.93
C MET A 1 -17.68 -20.13 -4.95
N CYS A 2 -17.64 -18.97 -4.30
CA CYS A 2 -16.44 -18.15 -4.20
C CYS A 2 -15.50 -18.84 -3.21
N ALA A 3 -14.45 -19.49 -3.69
CA ALA A 3 -13.35 -19.92 -2.83
C ALA A 3 -12.74 -18.66 -2.22
N THR A 4 -12.68 -18.64 -0.89
CA THR A 4 -12.07 -17.58 -0.10
C THR A 4 -10.63 -17.38 -0.56
N GLN A 5 -10.36 -16.17 -1.05
CA GLN A 5 -9.09 -15.70 -1.62
C GLN A 5 -8.00 -15.50 -0.53
N GLN A 6 -7.91 -16.42 0.44
CA GLN A 6 -6.89 -16.35 1.50
C GLN A 6 -5.58 -17.05 1.11
N ASP A 7 -5.64 -18.06 0.24
CA ASP A 7 -4.45 -18.82 -0.19
C ASP A 7 -3.59 -18.03 -1.20
N ALA A 8 -4.12 -16.97 -1.83
CA ALA A 8 -3.42 -16.26 -2.90
C ALA A 8 -2.29 -15.32 -2.42
N CYS A 9 -2.26 -14.89 -1.16
CA CYS A 9 -1.36 -13.83 -0.72
C CYS A 9 0.08 -14.29 -0.50
N VAL A 10 0.29 -15.53 -0.04
CA VAL A 10 1.63 -16.10 0.19
C VAL A 10 1.93 -17.20 -0.84
N ASP A 11 0.96 -18.03 -1.19
CA ASP A 11 1.21 -19.15 -2.10
C ASP A 11 1.60 -18.67 -3.50
N ALA A 12 1.09 -17.51 -3.93
CA ALA A 12 1.51 -16.90 -5.19
C ALA A 12 2.97 -16.45 -5.17
N VAL A 13 3.51 -16.04 -4.03
CA VAL A 13 4.92 -15.59 -3.92
C VAL A 13 5.86 -16.73 -4.27
N PHE A 14 5.60 -17.93 -3.74
CA PHE A 14 6.44 -19.10 -4.02
C PHE A 14 6.08 -19.78 -5.34
N GLY A 15 4.78 -19.85 -5.69
CA GLY A 15 4.32 -20.50 -6.91
C GLY A 15 4.71 -19.78 -8.21
N TYR A 16 4.93 -18.46 -8.14
CA TYR A 16 5.32 -17.63 -9.28
C TYR A 16 6.69 -16.95 -9.08
N ALA A 17 7.49 -17.42 -8.12
CA ALA A 17 8.83 -16.89 -7.88
C ALA A 17 9.66 -16.94 -9.17
N PHE A 18 10.31 -15.81 -9.49
CA PHE A 18 11.12 -15.63 -10.71
C PHE A 18 10.37 -15.77 -12.04
N GLY A 19 9.04 -15.87 -12.03
CA GLY A 19 8.22 -15.89 -13.24
C GLY A 19 8.23 -14.53 -13.93
N HIS A 20 8.13 -14.55 -15.26
CA HIS A 20 8.00 -13.35 -16.07
C HIS A 20 6.58 -13.25 -16.64
N ILE A 21 6.05 -12.03 -16.77
CA ILE A 21 4.72 -11.84 -17.36
C ILE A 21 4.62 -12.39 -18.81
N ALA A 22 5.74 -12.46 -19.51
CA ALA A 22 5.84 -13.04 -20.85
C ALA A 22 5.55 -14.55 -20.87
N ASP A 23 5.72 -15.25 -19.74
CA ASP A 23 5.42 -16.68 -19.64
C ASP A 23 3.91 -16.96 -19.69
N TYR A 24 3.09 -15.94 -19.41
CA TYR A 24 1.62 -16.04 -19.29
C TYR A 24 0.86 -15.18 -20.30
N THR A 25 1.55 -14.46 -21.19
CA THR A 25 0.94 -13.52 -22.12
C THR A 25 1.47 -13.72 -23.54
N THR A 26 0.60 -13.50 -24.53
CA THR A 26 0.98 -13.57 -25.95
C THR A 26 1.51 -12.25 -26.50
N ALA A 27 1.36 -11.15 -25.74
CA ALA A 27 1.87 -9.82 -26.06
C ALA A 27 2.08 -9.03 -24.76
N ASN A 28 2.97 -8.03 -24.75
CA ASN A 28 3.27 -7.24 -23.57
C ASN A 28 2.07 -6.33 -23.17
N PRO A 29 1.36 -6.62 -22.07
CA PRO A 29 0.18 -5.85 -21.68
C PRO A 29 0.53 -4.41 -21.27
N LEU A 30 1.76 -4.15 -20.82
CA LEU A 30 2.21 -2.81 -20.40
C LEU A 30 2.35 -1.83 -21.57
N THR A 31 2.27 -2.31 -22.82
CA THR A 31 2.28 -1.47 -24.03
C THR A 31 0.90 -1.34 -24.68
N THR A 32 -0.11 -2.02 -24.15
CA THR A 32 -1.46 -2.03 -24.70
C THR A 32 -2.31 -0.95 -24.01
N PRO A 33 -2.86 0.05 -24.73
CA PRO A 33 -3.56 1.17 -24.11
C PRO A 33 -4.73 0.77 -23.19
N ARG A 34 -5.50 -0.25 -23.57
CA ARG A 34 -6.61 -0.76 -22.75
C ARG A 34 -6.14 -1.24 -21.37
N TRP A 35 -4.96 -1.85 -21.30
CA TRP A 35 -4.38 -2.36 -20.05
C TRP A 35 -3.70 -1.26 -19.26
N GLN A 36 -2.98 -0.33 -19.90
CA GLN A 36 -2.40 0.85 -19.24
C GLN A 36 -3.46 1.74 -18.56
N ALA A 37 -4.67 1.81 -19.13
CA ALA A 37 -5.78 2.54 -18.52
C ALA A 37 -6.19 1.99 -17.15
N ARG A 38 -5.97 0.69 -16.86
CA ARG A 38 -6.45 0.06 -15.61
C ARG A 38 -5.62 0.45 -14.39
N PRO A 39 -4.28 0.44 -14.41
CA PRO A 39 -3.48 1.02 -13.34
C PRO A 39 -3.79 2.50 -13.11
N ALA A 40 -3.96 3.30 -14.18
CA ALA A 40 -4.30 4.72 -14.04
C ALA A 40 -5.67 4.94 -13.35
N GLU A 41 -6.65 4.08 -13.59
CA GLU A 41 -7.94 4.12 -12.87
C GLU A 41 -7.81 3.78 -11.38
N ASN A 42 -6.79 3.00 -11.00
CA ASN A 42 -6.52 2.52 -9.65
C ASN A 42 -5.31 3.21 -8.99
N GLU A 43 -4.82 4.29 -9.57
CA GLU A 43 -3.69 5.04 -9.03
C GLU A 43 -4.11 5.75 -7.74
N LEU A 44 -3.36 5.51 -6.67
CA LEU A 44 -3.56 6.19 -5.40
C LEU A 44 -3.15 7.66 -5.52
N GLY A 45 -3.66 8.53 -4.64
CA GLY A 45 -3.33 9.96 -4.64
C GLY A 45 -4.29 10.83 -5.46
N ALA A 46 -4.77 10.34 -6.61
CA ALA A 46 -5.70 11.08 -7.48
C ALA A 46 -7.06 11.40 -6.82
N ARG A 47 -7.48 10.58 -5.85
CA ARG A 47 -8.71 10.77 -5.06
C ARG A 47 -8.37 10.65 -3.57
N PRO A 48 -7.95 11.74 -2.92
CA PRO A 48 -7.51 11.70 -1.53
C PRO A 48 -8.67 11.31 -0.59
N PRO A 49 -8.38 10.55 0.48
CA PRO A 49 -9.38 10.21 1.48
C PRO A 49 -9.86 11.45 2.24
N LYS A 50 -11.12 11.44 2.65
CA LYS A 50 -11.70 12.52 3.50
C LYS A 50 -11.47 12.29 5.00
N ALA A 51 -11.02 11.11 5.37
CA ALA A 51 -10.71 10.74 6.75
C ALA A 51 -9.20 10.81 6.99
N PRO A 52 -8.76 11.05 8.24
CA PRO A 52 -7.35 10.96 8.60
C PRO A 52 -6.79 9.56 8.32
N VAL A 53 -5.54 9.47 7.85
CA VAL A 53 -4.88 8.20 7.52
C VAL A 53 -3.54 8.05 8.23
N PHE A 54 -3.16 6.80 8.49
CA PHE A 54 -1.82 6.44 8.98
C PHE A 54 -1.13 5.47 8.02
N PRO A 55 -0.52 5.95 6.93
CA PRO A 55 0.34 5.12 6.11
C PRO A 55 1.65 4.82 6.85
N PHE A 56 2.04 3.56 6.85
CA PHE A 56 3.30 3.09 7.41
C PHE A 56 4.06 2.27 6.38
N HIS A 57 5.39 2.21 6.50
CA HIS A 57 6.22 1.45 5.56
C HIS A 57 7.54 0.96 6.17
N GLY A 58 8.05 -0.16 5.65
CA GLY A 58 9.36 -0.71 6.01
C GLY A 58 10.47 -0.01 5.23
N SER A 59 11.53 0.44 5.91
CA SER A 59 12.66 1.10 5.24
C SER A 59 13.50 0.15 4.37
N LEU A 60 13.34 -1.16 4.56
CA LEU A 60 14.03 -2.21 3.82
C LEU A 60 13.03 -3.12 3.07
N ASP A 61 11.82 -2.63 2.78
CA ASP A 61 10.79 -3.38 2.05
C ASP A 61 11.29 -3.74 0.65
N GLU A 62 11.36 -5.04 0.40
CA GLU A 62 11.90 -5.68 -0.79
C GLU A 62 10.81 -6.03 -1.83
N ILE A 63 9.54 -5.86 -1.49
CA ILE A 63 8.39 -6.19 -2.36
C ILE A 63 7.73 -4.90 -2.86
N ILE A 64 7.44 -3.97 -1.96
CA ILE A 64 6.76 -2.71 -2.27
C ILE A 64 7.73 -1.54 -2.04
N PRO A 65 8.14 -0.81 -3.11
CA PRO A 65 9.11 0.26 -2.97
C PRO A 65 8.64 1.38 -2.03
N LEU A 66 9.46 1.71 -1.03
CA LEU A 66 9.21 2.81 -0.08
C LEU A 66 8.93 4.15 -0.79
N SER A 67 9.58 4.41 -1.92
CA SER A 67 9.43 5.65 -2.69
C SER A 67 8.00 5.85 -3.22
N GLN A 68 7.26 4.77 -3.50
CA GLN A 68 5.85 4.87 -3.90
C GLN A 68 5.00 5.37 -2.74
N ALA A 69 5.15 4.79 -1.55
CA ALA A 69 4.42 5.21 -0.36
C ALA A 69 4.79 6.65 0.09
N GLN A 70 6.06 7.05 -0.06
CA GLN A 70 6.49 8.43 0.17
C GLN A 70 5.87 9.41 -0.83
N THR A 71 5.68 9.00 -2.08
CA THR A 71 5.01 9.82 -3.11
C THR A 71 3.55 10.02 -2.76
N LEU A 72 2.85 8.94 -2.40
CA LEU A 72 1.46 9.00 -1.94
C LEU A 72 1.30 9.90 -0.71
N ARG A 73 2.21 9.81 0.27
CA ARG A 73 2.22 10.72 1.43
C ARG A 73 2.27 12.18 0.99
N ARG A 74 3.18 12.52 0.07
CA ARG A 74 3.32 13.91 -0.41
C ARG A 74 2.05 14.39 -1.10
N GLU A 75 1.42 13.55 -1.91
CA GLU A 75 0.17 13.87 -2.61
C GLU A 75 -1.00 14.07 -1.63
N TYR A 76 -1.14 13.19 -0.64
CA TYR A 76 -2.15 13.34 0.42
C TYR A 76 -1.92 14.59 1.26
N CYS A 77 -0.67 14.89 1.61
CA CYS A 77 -0.35 16.12 2.33
C CYS A 77 -0.67 17.38 1.50
N ALA A 78 -0.33 17.39 0.21
CA ALA A 78 -0.66 18.49 -0.69
C ALA A 78 -2.18 18.67 -0.87
N ALA A 79 -2.95 17.59 -0.74
CA ALA A 79 -4.40 17.60 -0.76
C ALA A 79 -5.07 17.96 0.58
N GLY A 80 -4.30 18.23 1.64
CA GLY A 80 -4.81 18.61 2.96
C GLY A 80 -5.38 17.46 3.79
N VAL A 81 -4.99 16.21 3.47
CA VAL A 81 -5.34 15.04 4.30
C VAL A 81 -4.54 15.09 5.60
N ASP A 82 -5.19 14.78 6.72
CA ASP A 82 -4.50 14.54 7.99
C ASP A 82 -3.74 13.21 7.92
N VAL A 83 -2.46 13.27 7.53
CA VAL A 83 -1.58 12.09 7.42
C VAL A 83 -0.72 11.98 8.67
N THR A 84 -0.89 10.93 9.45
CA THR A 84 0.18 10.44 10.35
C THR A 84 1.07 9.52 9.53
N TRP A 85 2.40 9.58 9.67
CA TRP A 85 3.33 8.75 8.89
C TRP A 85 4.31 7.99 9.77
N GLY A 86 4.52 6.71 9.48
CA GLY A 86 5.46 5.84 10.21
C GLY A 86 6.42 5.13 9.27
N THR A 87 7.72 5.19 9.56
CA THR A 87 8.71 4.37 8.86
C THR A 87 9.46 3.54 9.89
N TYR A 88 9.56 2.24 9.62
CA TYR A 88 10.12 1.26 10.55
C TYR A 88 11.37 0.62 9.92
N VAL A 89 12.33 0.23 10.74
CA VAL A 89 13.47 -0.57 10.27
C VAL A 89 13.00 -2.02 10.14
N GLY A 90 12.63 -2.42 8.94
CA GLY A 90 12.02 -3.73 8.66
C GLY A 90 11.83 -3.99 7.17
N GLU A 91 11.70 -5.28 6.86
CA GLU A 91 11.31 -5.83 5.55
C GLU A 91 9.77 -5.94 5.43
N HIS A 92 9.27 -6.38 4.29
CA HIS A 92 7.84 -6.35 3.96
C HIS A 92 6.95 -7.08 4.99
N VAL A 93 7.36 -8.27 5.45
CA VAL A 93 6.57 -9.19 6.29
C VAL A 93 6.68 -8.85 7.78
N ALA A 94 7.83 -8.41 8.28
CA ALA A 94 8.04 -8.06 9.69
C ALA A 94 7.54 -6.66 10.04
N THR A 95 7.53 -5.73 9.09
CA THR A 95 7.09 -4.35 9.34
C THR A 95 5.67 -4.27 9.95
N PRO A 96 4.67 -5.02 9.48
CA PRO A 96 3.36 -5.10 10.13
C PRO A 96 3.43 -5.46 11.62
N ALA A 97 4.29 -6.39 12.02
CA ALA A 97 4.45 -6.78 13.43
C ALA A 97 5.08 -5.65 14.25
N PHE A 98 6.09 -4.97 13.72
CA PHE A 98 6.76 -3.85 14.40
C PHE A 98 5.85 -2.62 14.53
N SER A 99 4.95 -2.40 13.58
CA SER A 99 4.03 -1.26 13.56
C SER A 99 2.68 -1.53 14.23
N ALA A 100 2.35 -2.79 14.58
CA ALA A 100 1.04 -3.19 15.06
C ALA A 100 0.53 -2.36 16.25
N GLY A 101 1.40 -2.07 17.23
CA GLY A 101 1.04 -1.26 18.40
C GLY A 101 0.60 0.16 18.02
N ASP A 102 1.37 0.81 17.14
CA ASP A 102 1.06 2.16 16.67
C ASP A 102 -0.22 2.20 15.84
N ILE A 103 -0.45 1.18 14.99
CA ILE A 103 -1.67 1.05 14.19
C ILE A 103 -2.90 0.93 15.09
N VAL A 104 -2.87 0.04 16.08
CA VAL A 104 -3.98 -0.17 17.03
C VAL A 104 -4.24 1.10 17.83
N ASN A 105 -3.19 1.78 18.30
CA ASN A 105 -3.32 3.04 19.03
C ASN A 105 -3.93 4.14 18.14
N TYR A 106 -3.46 4.28 16.90
CA TYR A 106 -3.98 5.25 15.95
C TYR A 106 -5.47 5.04 15.70
N LEU A 107 -5.89 3.79 15.42
CA LEU A 107 -7.30 3.46 15.20
C LEU A 107 -8.14 3.67 16.46
N GLY A 108 -7.64 3.28 17.63
CA GLY A 108 -8.30 3.50 18.92
C GLY A 108 -8.58 4.97 19.18
N ASP A 109 -7.63 5.85 18.87
CA ASP A 109 -7.80 7.30 18.99
C ASP A 109 -8.87 7.85 18.02
N ARG A 110 -8.96 7.32 16.79
CA ARG A 110 -10.01 7.71 15.83
C ARG A 110 -11.40 7.28 16.29
N PHE A 111 -11.54 6.06 16.79
CA PHE A 111 -12.83 5.58 17.32
C PHE A 111 -13.24 6.29 18.62
N ALA A 112 -12.28 6.73 19.43
CA ALA A 112 -12.53 7.56 20.61
C ALA A 112 -12.81 9.04 20.29
N GLY A 113 -12.86 9.44 19.01
CA GLY A 113 -13.13 10.81 18.58
C GLY A 113 -12.01 11.80 18.89
N LYS A 114 -10.78 11.33 19.16
CA LYS A 114 -9.64 12.22 19.41
C LYS A 114 -9.18 12.85 18.09
N PRO A 115 -8.86 14.16 18.09
CA PRO A 115 -8.33 14.84 16.90
C PRO A 115 -7.11 14.10 16.32
N ALA A 116 -7.06 13.98 15.00
CA ALA A 116 -5.89 13.45 14.31
C ALA A 116 -4.73 14.45 14.37
N ARG A 117 -3.50 13.93 14.46
CA ARG A 117 -2.28 14.75 14.35
C ARG A 117 -1.62 14.44 13.03
N SER A 118 -1.42 15.48 12.23
CA SER A 118 -0.71 15.36 10.96
C SER A 118 0.80 15.44 11.17
N SER A 119 1.53 14.64 10.40
CA SER A 119 2.97 14.72 10.17
C SER A 119 3.29 14.98 8.70
N CYS A 120 2.31 15.52 7.96
CA CYS A 120 2.65 16.52 6.94
C CYS A 120 3.43 17.66 7.62
#